data_AF-A0A434CTC5-F1
#
_entry.id   AF-A0A434CTC5-F1
#
_cell.length_a   1.000
_cell.length_b   1.000
_cell.length_c   1.000
_cell.angle_alpha   90.00
_cell.angle_beta   90.00
_cell.angle_gamma   90.00
#
_symmetry.space_group_name_H-M   'P 1'
#
loop_
_entity.id
_entity.type
_entity.pdbx_description
1 polymer ?
#
loop_
_entity_poly.entity_id
_entity_poly.type
_entity_poly.pdbx_seq_one_letter_code
_entity_poly.pdbx_strand_id
1 'polypeptide(L)' 'MPLDRIDIAILETLQKDGRIPNAALAEKVGLSQSACSRRLDNLEKSGTIRGYHARLSNA' A
#
# COMPACT_ATOMS: atom_id res chain seq x y z
N MET A 1 3.10 13.53 9.06
CA MET A 1 1.70 13.22 9.41
C MET A 1 1.69 11.85 10.06
N PRO A 2 1.02 11.64 11.20
CA PRO A 2 0.96 10.30 11.78
C PRO A 2 0.17 9.37 10.85
N LEU A 3 0.71 8.18 10.58
CA LEU A 3 0.01 7.14 9.83
C LEU A 3 -1.17 6.65 10.68
N ASP A 4 -2.35 6.54 10.06
CA ASP A 4 -3.49 5.94 10.74
C ASP A 4 -3.47 4.40 10.62
N ARG A 5 -4.41 3.73 11.29
CA ARG A 5 -4.48 2.27 11.30
C ARG A 5 -4.72 1.69 9.89
N ILE A 6 -5.41 2.42 9.03
CA ILE A 6 -5.70 1.98 7.67
C ILE A 6 -4.46 2.11 6.79
N ASP A 7 -3.70 3.21 6.95
CA ASP A 7 -2.43 3.39 6.26
C ASP A 7 -1.44 2.29 6.63
N ILE A 8 -1.38 1.91 7.92
CA ILE A 8 -0.56 0.77 8.38
C ILE A 8 -1.02 -0.53 7.71
N ALA A 9 -2.32 -0.81 7.67
CA ALA A 9 -2.85 -2.03 7.04
C ALA A 9 -2.58 -2.09 5.53
N ILE A 10 -2.64 -0.93 4.85
CA ILE A 10 -2.26 -0.79 3.43
C ILE A 10 -0.78 -1.16 3.25
N LEU A 11 0.11 -0.56 4.06
CA LEU A 11 1.54 -0.79 3.97
C LEU A 11 1.90 -2.26 4.27
N GLU A 12 1.31 -2.86 5.30
CA GLU A 12 1.52 -4.27 5.64
C GLU A 12 1.07 -5.20 4.50
N THR A 13 -0.04 -4.86 3.84
CA THR A 13 -0.55 -5.66 2.71
C THR A 13 0.35 -5.52 1.50
N LEU A 14 0.77 -4.30 1.16
CA LEU A 14 1.71 -4.04 0.05
C LEU A 14 3.10 -4.63 0.27
N GLN A 15 3.59 -4.68 1.51
CA GLN A 15 4.88 -5.30 1.82
C GLN A 15 4.85 -6.82 1.61
N LYS A 16 3.70 -7.45 1.87
CA LYS A 16 3.49 -8.89 1.63
C LYS A 16 3.28 -9.17 0.15
N ASP A 17 2.49 -8.34 -0.52
CA ASP A 17 2.18 -8.45 -1.95
C ASP A 17 2.21 -7.07 -2.61
N GLY A 18 3.39 -6.69 -3.13
CA GLY A 18 3.59 -5.40 -3.78
C GLY A 18 2.92 -5.26 -5.14
N ARG A 19 2.34 -6.34 -5.68
CA ARG A 19 1.63 -6.35 -6.96
C ARG A 19 0.11 -6.49 -6.79
N ILE A 20 -0.39 -6.44 -5.56
CA ILE A 20 -1.82 -6.53 -5.29
C ILE A 20 -2.60 -5.44 -6.05
N PRO A 21 -3.66 -5.79 -6.78
CA PRO A 21 -4.51 -4.80 -7.43
C PRO A 21 -5.16 -3.87 -6.41
N ASN A 22 -5.27 -2.58 -6.74
CA ASN A 22 -5.84 -1.58 -5.82
C ASN A 22 -7.27 -1.93 -5.37
N ALA A 23 -8.09 -2.58 -6.21
CA ALA A 23 -9.42 -3.05 -5.82
C ALA A 23 -9.36 -4.13 -4.72
N ALA A 24 -8.48 -5.13 -4.88
CA ALA A 24 -8.30 -6.20 -3.89
C ALA A 24 -7.65 -5.68 -2.59
N LEU A 25 -6.74 -4.71 -2.71
CA LEU A 25 -6.17 -4.02 -1.56
C LEU A 25 -7.26 -3.28 -0.78
N ALA A 26 -8.12 -2.54 -1.47
CA ALA A 26 -9.22 -1.80 -0.87
C ALA A 26 -10.18 -2.72 -0.12
N GLU A 27 -10.56 -3.86 -0.71
CA GLU A 27 -11.38 -4.87 -0.04
C GLU A 27 -10.72 -5.42 1.22
N LYS A 28 -9.41 -5.74 1.18
CA LYS A 28 -8.67 -6.25 2.34
C LYS A 28 -8.61 -5.26 3.51
N VAL A 29 -8.52 -3.97 3.23
CA VAL A 29 -8.42 -2.93 4.27
C VAL A 29 -9.78 -2.30 4.61
N GLY A 30 -10.88 -2.79 4.03
CA GLY A 30 -12.23 -2.30 4.31
C GLY A 30 -12.52 -0.90 3.76
N LEU A 31 -11.91 -0.55 2.63
CA LEU A 31 -12.09 0.74 1.95
C LEU A 31 -12.78 0.60 0.59
N SER A 32 -13.31 1.73 0.09
CA SER A 32 -13.61 1.84 -1.33
C SER A 32 -12.32 2.00 -2.16
N GLN A 33 -12.36 1.58 -3.42
CA GLN A 33 -11.21 1.66 -4.33
C GLN A 33 -10.68 3.10 -4.49
N SER A 34 -11.58 4.10 -4.53
CA SER A 34 -11.20 5.52 -4.64
C SER A 34 -10.53 6.04 -3.37
N ALA A 35 -11.00 5.63 -2.18
CA ALA A 35 -10.37 5.99 -0.91
C ALA A 35 -8.98 5.35 -0.77
N CYS A 36 -8.84 4.08 -1.16
CA CYS A 36 -7.56 3.37 -1.16
C CYS A 36 -6.55 4.06 -2.11
N SER A 37 -6.98 4.42 -3.32
CA SER A 37 -6.15 5.14 -4.29
C SER A 37 -5.61 6.48 -3.75
N ARG A 38 -6.48 7.29 -3.14
CA ARG A 38 -6.07 8.58 -2.53
C ARG A 38 -5.07 8.40 -1.40
N ARG A 39 -5.24 7.36 -0.58
CA ARG A 39 -4.29 7.05 0.50
C ARG A 39 -2.95 6.59 -0.05
N LEU A 40 -2.93 5.73 -1.06
CA LEU A 40 -1.68 5.35 -1.74
C LEU A 40 -0.93 6.58 -2.26
N ASP A 41 -1.62 7.46 -2.98
CA ASP A 41 -1.05 8.69 -3.53
C ASP A 41 -0.48 9.60 -2.43
N ASN A 42 -1.17 9.73 -1.29
CA ASN A 42 -0.65 10.47 -0.13
C ASN A 42 0.57 9.78 0.50
N LEU A 43 0.58 8.45 0.61
CA LEU A 43 1.70 7.68 1.16
C LEU A 43 2.93 7.77 0.25
N GLU A 44 2.75 7.81 -1.07
CA GLU A 44 3.81 8.03 -2.05
C GLU A 44 4.32 9.48 -2.01
N LYS A 45 3.43 10.48 -2.06
CA LYS A 45 3.78 11.91 -2.00
C LYS A 45 4.46 12.32 -0.70
N SER A 46 4.09 11.70 0.41
CA SER A 46 4.74 11.93 1.71
C SER A 46 6.12 11.25 1.82
N GLY A 47 6.50 10.42 0.86
CA GLY A 47 7.75 9.64 0.90
C GLY A 47 7.70 8.44 1.85
N THR A 48 6.51 8.09 2.36
CA THR A 48 6.31 6.87 3.16
C THR A 48 6.51 5.63 2.30
N ILE A 49 5.90 5.61 1.11
CA ILE A 49 6.21 4.64 0.05
C ILE A 49 7.29 5.26 -0.82
N ARG A 50 8.50 4.69 -0.77
CA ARG A 50 9.65 5.17 -1.56
C ARG A 50 9.73 4.57 -2.96
N GLY A 51 9.03 3.46 -3.19
CA GLY A 51 9.03 2.76 -4.46
C GLY A 51 8.81 1.25 -4.29
N TYR A 52 8.55 0.60 -5.41
CA TYR A 52 8.32 -0.84 -5.50
C TYR A 52 9.56 -1.52 -6.08
N HIS A 53 10.04 -2.58 -5.45
CA HIS A 53 11.27 -3.26 -5.84
C HIS A 53 11.08 -4.78 -5.95
N ALA A 54 11.90 -5.41 -6.79
CA ALA A 54 11.96 -6.86 -6.89
C ALA A 54 12.74 -7.44 -5.70
N ARG A 55 12.22 -8.52 -5.10
CA ARG A 55 12.94 -9.31 -4.11
C ARG A 55 13.65 -10.46 -4.82
N LEU A 56 14.99 -10.42 -4.85
CA LEU A 56 15.82 -11.41 -5.54
C LEU A 56 16.16 -12.56 -4.58
N SER A 57 16.11 -13.79 -5.08
CA SER A 57 16.72 -14.95 -4.45
C SER A 57 18.06 -15.22 -5.13
N ASN A 58 19.13 -15.40 -4.34
CA ASN A 58 20.40 -15.87 -4.89
C ASN A 58 20.27 -17.38 -5.13
N ALA A 59 20.50 -17.82 -6.38
CA ALA A 59 20.66 -19.23 -6.71
C ALA A 59 22.11 -19.67 -6.51
#